data_AF-A0A932IH98-F1
#
_entry.id   AF-A0A932IH98-F1
#
_cell.length_a   1.000
_cell.length_b   1.000
_cell.length_c   1.000
_cell.angle_alpha   90.00
_cell.angle_beta   90.00
_cell.angle_gamma   90.00
#
_symmetry.space_group_name_H-M   'P 1'
#
loop_
_entity.id
_entity.type
_entity.pdbx_description
1 polymer ?
#
loop_
_entity_poly.entity_id
_entity_poly.type
_entity_poly.pdbx_seq_one_letter_code
_entity_poly.pdbx_strand_id
1 'polypeptide(L)'
;MVSLRLVVLSTVCVLGVAACGGGGSGGSDSDNDGIADSADNCPLAPNPEQVDSDGDGIGDDCDGCVADGAPVQFCALCAYVANPGQPDRDGDGIPDACDNCPHISNQDQTDGGNPTNDPTTHCRGCGDACDTDDDDVPEDWEGDSVSNEPCTDAGFTGTLTGAQCDDNCPSVSNPNQFDLDADGLGDDCDPDTDGDGVLNDGDNSGSAGDNPCTAGVTSNCDDNCPVVQNASQADINGNGIGDLCEGAIADTDGD
;
A
#
# COMPACT_ATOMS: atom_id res chain seq x y z
N MET A 1 9.67 1.02 -54.63
CA MET A 1 11.13 1.16 -54.79
C MET A 1 11.60 2.11 -53.71
N VAL A 2 12.48 1.63 -52.84
CA VAL A 2 12.83 2.21 -51.53
C VAL A 2 13.47 3.59 -51.67
N SER A 3 13.00 4.54 -50.85
CA SER A 3 13.59 5.88 -50.71
C SER A 3 14.65 5.83 -49.61
N LEU A 4 15.92 5.87 -50.00
CA LEU A 4 17.07 5.88 -49.09
C LEU A 4 17.39 7.35 -48.76
N ARG A 5 17.00 7.82 -47.57
CA ARG A 5 17.43 9.13 -47.06
C ARG A 5 18.87 9.01 -46.56
N LEU A 6 19.76 9.70 -47.26
CA LEU A 6 21.18 9.87 -46.97
C LEU A 6 21.31 10.73 -45.70
N VAL A 7 21.68 10.11 -44.58
CA VAL A 7 22.08 10.82 -43.36
C VAL A 7 23.45 11.46 -43.62
N VAL A 8 23.53 12.77 -43.37
CA VAL A 8 24.75 13.55 -43.48
C VAL A 8 25.69 13.13 -42.34
N LEU A 9 26.60 12.21 -42.63
CA LEU A 9 27.82 12.05 -41.83
C LEU A 9 28.70 13.29 -42.08
N SER A 10 28.70 14.20 -41.11
CA SER A 10 29.72 15.22 -40.93
C SER A 10 30.33 14.91 -39.56
N THR A 11 31.61 14.60 -39.35
CA THR A 11 32.82 14.93 -40.11
C THR A 11 33.90 13.87 -39.78
N VAL A 12 34.45 13.25 -40.81
CA VAL A 12 35.80 12.67 -40.97
C VAL A 12 36.66 12.44 -39.70
N CYS A 13 36.66 11.22 -39.18
CA CYS A 13 37.72 10.71 -38.30
C CYS A 13 38.67 9.85 -39.15
N VAL A 14 39.74 10.47 -39.69
CA VAL A 14 40.78 9.75 -40.45
C VAL A 14 42.03 9.63 -39.59
N LEU A 15 42.58 8.41 -39.62
CA LEU A 15 43.77 7.93 -38.93
C LEU A 15 44.86 8.99 -38.68
N GLY A 16 45.28 9.08 -37.41
CA GLY A 16 46.63 9.52 -37.03
C GLY A 16 46.80 11.00 -36.75
N VAL A 17 46.72 11.35 -35.46
CA VAL A 17 47.24 12.58 -34.81
C VAL A 17 46.65 13.90 -35.30
N ALA A 18 45.65 14.43 -34.59
CA ALA A 18 45.61 15.82 -34.11
C ALA A 18 44.27 16.09 -33.40
N ALA A 19 44.37 16.81 -32.29
CA ALA A 19 43.28 17.36 -31.50
C ALA A 19 42.12 17.89 -32.35
N CYS A 20 40.90 17.40 -32.08
CA CYS A 20 39.70 18.16 -32.39
C CYS A 20 39.56 19.24 -31.31
N GLY A 21 40.30 20.33 -31.48
CA GLY A 21 40.13 21.56 -30.72
C GLY A 21 39.40 22.57 -31.58
N GLY A 22 38.19 22.94 -31.16
CA GLY A 22 37.47 24.12 -31.58
C GLY A 22 36.29 24.29 -30.63
N GLY A 23 36.19 25.28 -29.76
CA GLY A 23 36.85 26.56 -29.70
C GLY A 23 35.82 27.58 -29.22
N GLY A 24 35.61 27.62 -27.91
CA GLY A 24 34.72 28.56 -27.23
C GLY A 24 35.06 28.68 -25.75
N SER A 25 35.96 29.60 -25.42
CA SER A 25 36.06 30.28 -24.11
C SER A 25 36.22 29.44 -22.83
N GLY A 26 37.41 28.90 -22.57
CA GLY A 26 38.07 28.96 -21.24
C GLY A 26 37.30 28.51 -19.99
N GLY A 27 36.42 27.52 -20.10
CA GLY A 27 35.86 26.80 -18.95
C GLY A 27 36.67 25.54 -18.64
N SER A 28 36.56 25.05 -17.40
CA SER A 28 36.85 23.66 -17.09
C SER A 28 35.88 22.76 -17.87
N ASP A 29 36.33 21.55 -18.17
CA ASP A 29 35.54 20.43 -18.71
C ASP A 29 35.91 19.26 -17.79
N SER A 30 35.04 18.99 -16.83
CA SER A 30 35.35 18.17 -15.67
C SER A 30 35.20 16.67 -15.96
N ASP A 31 34.44 16.30 -16.99
CA ASP A 31 34.15 14.92 -17.36
C ASP A 31 34.72 14.53 -18.75
N ASN A 32 35.29 15.50 -19.47
CA ASN A 32 35.96 15.37 -20.76
C ASN A 32 35.05 14.89 -21.90
N ASP A 33 33.78 15.29 -21.90
CA ASP A 33 32.82 14.94 -22.94
C ASP A 33 32.90 15.87 -24.18
N GLY A 34 33.65 16.97 -24.04
CA GLY A 34 33.88 17.96 -25.09
C GLY A 34 33.03 19.23 -24.97
N ILE A 35 32.19 19.33 -23.95
CA ILE A 35 31.42 20.50 -23.54
C ILE A 35 32.08 21.12 -22.30
N ALA A 36 32.05 22.45 -22.17
CA ALA A 36 32.64 23.09 -21.00
C ALA A 36 31.62 23.14 -19.85
N ASP A 37 32.04 22.95 -18.60
CA ASP A 37 31.19 22.92 -17.38
C ASP A 37 30.16 24.05 -17.31
N SER A 38 30.48 25.22 -17.87
CA SER A 38 29.58 26.39 -17.87
C SER A 38 28.41 26.31 -18.86
N ALA A 39 28.48 25.37 -19.80
CA ALA A 39 27.52 25.16 -20.88
C ALA A 39 27.06 23.69 -20.95
N ASP A 40 27.54 22.86 -20.03
CA ASP A 40 27.23 21.45 -19.92
C ASP A 40 26.02 21.26 -19.00
N ASN A 41 24.98 20.59 -19.48
CA ASN A 41 23.80 20.26 -18.67
C ASN A 41 24.05 19.07 -17.73
N CYS A 42 25.21 18.40 -17.82
CA CYS A 42 25.70 17.40 -16.87
C CYS A 42 27.22 17.53 -16.60
N PRO A 43 27.69 18.58 -15.88
CA PRO A 43 29.12 18.91 -15.74
C PRO A 43 30.07 17.85 -15.17
N LEU A 44 29.55 16.71 -14.71
CA LEU A 44 30.32 15.62 -14.10
C LEU A 44 30.01 14.24 -14.72
N ALA A 45 29.11 14.15 -15.71
CA ALA A 45 28.65 12.90 -16.30
C ALA A 45 28.68 13.03 -17.83
N PRO A 46 29.63 12.35 -18.52
CA PRO A 46 29.87 12.60 -19.93
C PRO A 46 28.64 12.38 -20.80
N ASN A 47 28.13 13.44 -21.42
CA ASN A 47 26.94 13.41 -22.26
C ASN A 47 27.09 14.31 -23.50
N PRO A 48 27.94 13.92 -24.48
CA PRO A 48 28.28 14.78 -25.62
C PRO A 48 27.09 15.19 -26.51
N GLU A 49 25.96 14.48 -26.40
CA GLU A 49 24.72 14.77 -27.13
C GLU A 49 23.83 15.81 -26.42
N GLN A 50 24.09 16.09 -25.14
CA GLN A 50 23.41 17.10 -24.31
C GLN A 50 21.89 16.98 -24.41
N VAL A 51 21.38 15.75 -24.38
CA VAL A 51 19.93 15.49 -24.42
C VAL A 51 19.33 15.98 -23.11
N ASP A 52 18.21 16.69 -23.23
CA ASP A 52 17.40 17.23 -22.14
C ASP A 52 15.95 17.09 -22.61
N SER A 53 15.33 15.99 -22.21
CA SER A 53 14.03 15.53 -22.73
C SER A 53 12.86 16.34 -22.21
N ASP A 54 12.94 16.89 -20.99
CA ASP A 54 11.88 17.65 -20.36
C ASP A 54 12.10 19.18 -20.37
N GLY A 55 13.32 19.62 -20.69
CA GLY A 55 13.69 21.01 -20.92
C GLY A 55 13.95 21.81 -19.65
N ASP A 56 14.28 21.15 -18.54
CA ASP A 56 14.51 21.80 -17.24
C ASP A 56 15.93 22.36 -17.08
N GLY A 57 16.85 21.98 -17.98
CA GLY A 57 18.25 22.41 -18.01
C GLY A 57 19.24 21.44 -17.34
N ILE A 58 18.79 20.28 -16.87
CA ILE A 58 19.60 19.13 -16.44
C ILE A 58 19.55 18.09 -17.56
N GLY A 59 20.69 17.50 -17.94
CA GLY A 59 20.71 16.53 -19.04
C GLY A 59 20.23 15.14 -18.62
N ASP A 60 19.63 14.38 -19.54
CA ASP A 60 19.09 13.03 -19.29
C ASP A 60 20.11 12.06 -18.65
N ASP A 61 21.40 12.24 -18.92
CA ASP A 61 22.48 11.39 -18.40
C ASP A 61 22.84 11.69 -16.92
N CYS A 62 22.34 12.80 -16.35
CA CYS A 62 22.48 13.15 -14.94
C CYS A 62 21.16 13.59 -14.29
N ASP A 63 20.05 13.52 -15.03
CA ASP A 63 18.71 13.77 -14.55
C ASP A 63 18.06 12.47 -14.06
N GLY A 64 17.60 12.48 -12.81
CA GLY A 64 16.88 11.37 -12.19
C GLY A 64 15.38 11.32 -12.56
N CYS A 65 14.86 12.31 -13.30
CA CYS A 65 13.43 12.55 -13.47
C CYS A 65 13.01 12.74 -14.94
N VAL A 66 13.63 12.01 -15.86
CA VAL A 66 13.62 12.12 -17.35
C VAL A 66 12.23 12.21 -18.06
N ALA A 67 11.10 12.18 -17.35
CA ALA A 67 9.76 12.07 -17.96
C ALA A 67 8.67 13.03 -17.45
N ASP A 68 8.83 13.76 -16.33
CA ASP A 68 7.66 14.36 -15.66
C ASP A 68 7.54 15.88 -15.71
N GLY A 69 8.53 16.64 -16.23
CA GLY A 69 8.45 18.11 -16.29
C GLY A 69 8.14 18.74 -14.92
N ALA A 70 8.52 18.04 -13.85
CA ALA A 70 8.26 18.43 -12.48
C ALA A 70 9.23 19.56 -12.09
N PRO A 71 8.78 20.62 -11.40
CA PRO A 71 9.65 21.71 -11.01
C PRO A 71 10.79 21.22 -10.10
N VAL A 72 12.04 21.54 -10.49
CA VAL A 72 13.38 21.31 -9.89
C VAL A 72 13.53 21.26 -8.36
N GLN A 73 12.53 21.66 -7.59
CA GLN A 73 12.54 21.62 -6.12
C GLN A 73 12.36 20.22 -5.55
N PHE A 74 11.88 19.25 -6.34
CA PHE A 74 11.68 17.88 -5.88
C PHE A 74 12.82 16.93 -6.31
N CYS A 75 13.43 17.11 -7.49
CA CYS A 75 14.42 16.17 -8.07
C CYS A 75 15.89 16.44 -7.70
N ALA A 76 16.25 17.62 -7.16
CA ALA A 76 17.63 17.95 -6.78
C ALA A 76 18.18 17.15 -5.57
N LEU A 77 17.41 16.20 -5.02
CA LEU A 77 17.83 15.33 -3.94
C LEU A 77 18.49 14.03 -4.42
N CYS A 78 18.27 13.61 -5.67
CA CYS A 78 18.55 12.25 -6.14
C CYS A 78 19.78 12.14 -7.04
N ALA A 79 20.38 13.28 -7.40
CA ALA A 79 21.61 13.31 -8.17
C ALA A 79 22.74 12.65 -7.37
N TYR A 80 23.46 11.72 -8.01
CA TYR A 80 24.53 10.81 -7.56
C TYR A 80 25.69 11.43 -6.74
N VAL A 81 25.62 12.72 -6.42
CA VAL A 81 26.38 13.40 -5.39
C VAL A 81 25.47 13.61 -4.20
N ALA A 82 25.53 12.67 -3.24
CA ALA A 82 25.03 12.88 -1.90
C ALA A 82 25.41 14.29 -1.43
N ASN A 83 24.44 15.20 -1.37
CA ASN A 83 24.68 16.51 -0.79
C ASN A 83 25.05 16.26 0.68
N PRO A 84 26.17 16.81 1.19
CA PRO A 84 26.56 16.58 2.58
C PRO A 84 25.46 17.09 3.53
N GLY A 85 24.71 16.16 4.12
CA GLY A 85 23.65 16.46 5.09
C GLY A 85 22.23 16.02 4.73
N GLN A 86 22.02 15.30 3.62
CA GLN A 86 20.73 14.64 3.40
C GLN A 86 20.57 13.44 4.36
N PRO A 87 19.41 13.27 4.99
CA PRO A 87 19.12 12.08 5.79
C PRO A 87 19.01 10.87 4.87
N ASP A 88 19.60 9.78 5.33
CA ASP A 88 19.56 8.43 4.76
C ASP A 88 19.39 7.54 6.00
N ARG A 89 18.15 7.18 6.29
CA ARG A 89 17.76 6.63 7.59
C ARG A 89 18.06 5.15 7.70
N ASP A 90 17.96 4.41 6.60
CA ASP A 90 18.24 2.98 6.58
C ASP A 90 19.68 2.65 6.13
N GLY A 91 20.39 3.63 5.57
CA GLY A 91 21.82 3.55 5.26
C GLY A 91 22.14 2.74 4.02
N ASP A 92 21.21 2.62 3.06
CA ASP A 92 21.38 1.83 1.84
C ASP A 92 22.15 2.56 0.73
N GLY A 93 22.39 3.86 0.94
CA GLY A 93 23.10 4.75 0.03
C GLY A 93 22.20 5.60 -0.85
N ILE A 94 20.88 5.51 -0.69
CA ILE A 94 19.85 6.34 -1.32
C ILE A 94 19.29 7.30 -0.24
N PRO A 95 19.33 8.63 -0.44
CA PRO A 95 18.78 9.56 0.55
C PRO A 95 17.25 9.40 0.72
N ASP A 96 16.71 9.63 1.93
CA ASP A 96 15.27 9.51 2.29
C ASP A 96 14.31 10.18 1.28
N ALA A 97 14.77 11.23 0.59
CA ALA A 97 13.97 11.99 -0.37
C ALA A 97 13.86 11.35 -1.76
N CYS A 98 14.66 10.32 -2.01
CA CYS A 98 14.83 9.62 -3.28
C CYS A 98 14.76 8.11 -3.12
N ASP A 99 14.64 7.68 -1.87
CA ASP A 99 14.46 6.32 -1.47
C ASP A 99 12.97 6.01 -1.54
N ASN A 100 12.59 5.10 -2.43
CA ASN A 100 11.23 4.60 -2.52
C ASN A 100 10.87 3.71 -1.31
N CYS A 101 11.83 3.42 -0.43
CA CYS A 101 11.67 2.77 0.87
C CYS A 101 12.55 3.35 1.99
N PRO A 102 12.32 4.61 2.44
CA PRO A 102 13.20 5.38 3.35
C PRO A 102 13.60 4.74 4.68
N HIS A 103 13.03 3.59 5.04
CA HIS A 103 13.20 2.89 6.31
C HIS A 103 13.65 1.43 6.13
N ILE A 104 13.81 0.96 4.88
CA ILE A 104 14.12 -0.42 4.53
C ILE A 104 15.10 -0.43 3.36
N SER A 105 16.35 -0.79 3.68
CA SER A 105 17.44 -0.78 2.72
C SER A 105 17.13 -1.58 1.46
N ASN A 106 17.07 -0.89 0.32
CA ASN A 106 16.73 -1.42 -0.98
C ASN A 106 17.47 -0.65 -2.09
N GLN A 107 18.78 -0.82 -2.08
CA GLN A 107 19.72 -0.14 -2.98
C GLN A 107 19.37 -0.27 -4.48
N ASP A 108 18.63 -1.30 -4.86
CA ASP A 108 18.18 -1.54 -6.23
C ASP A 108 16.93 -0.74 -6.62
N GLN A 109 16.21 -0.17 -5.65
CA GLN A 109 15.03 0.69 -5.84
C GLN A 109 14.01 0.07 -6.81
N THR A 110 13.90 -1.26 -6.79
CA THR A 110 12.98 -2.00 -7.66
C THR A 110 11.54 -1.64 -7.29
N ASP A 111 10.72 -1.36 -8.31
CA ASP A 111 9.30 -1.00 -8.21
C ASP A 111 8.55 -1.73 -9.35
N GLY A 112 7.95 -2.86 -9.00
CA GLY A 112 7.43 -3.89 -9.89
C GLY A 112 5.93 -3.83 -10.16
N GLY A 113 5.25 -2.67 -10.17
CA GLY A 113 3.77 -2.61 -10.20
C GLY A 113 3.15 -1.46 -11.01
N ASN A 114 3.52 -1.34 -12.29
CA ASN A 114 2.95 -0.50 -13.37
C ASN A 114 2.91 1.05 -13.22
N PRO A 115 3.46 1.78 -14.23
CA PRO A 115 3.34 3.22 -14.38
C PRO A 115 1.91 3.73 -14.70
N THR A 116 1.69 5.01 -14.40
CA THR A 116 0.63 5.92 -14.90
C THR A 116 -0.72 5.98 -14.16
N ASN A 117 -0.91 7.11 -13.46
CA ASN A 117 -2.18 7.86 -13.37
C ASN A 117 -3.41 7.19 -12.74
N ASP A 118 -3.26 6.51 -11.60
CA ASP A 118 -4.39 6.25 -10.70
C ASP A 118 -4.54 7.39 -9.66
N PRO A 119 -5.71 8.05 -9.56
CA PRO A 119 -5.97 9.07 -8.54
C PRO A 119 -6.32 8.52 -7.14
N THR A 120 -6.26 7.20 -6.89
CA THR A 120 -6.77 6.57 -5.65
C THR A 120 -5.73 5.81 -4.80
N THR A 121 -4.50 5.61 -5.23
CA THR A 121 -3.46 4.87 -4.47
C THR A 121 -2.58 5.78 -3.60
N HIS A 122 -2.29 5.34 -2.38
CA HIS A 122 -1.62 6.15 -1.36
C HIS A 122 -0.09 6.26 -1.48
N CYS A 123 0.62 5.52 -2.35
CA CYS A 123 1.97 5.93 -2.74
C CYS A 123 2.23 5.67 -4.22
N ARG A 124 2.50 6.75 -4.96
CA ARG A 124 3.15 6.67 -6.27
C ARG A 124 4.65 6.59 -6.00
N GLY A 125 5.30 5.49 -6.35
CA GLY A 125 6.76 5.32 -6.25
C GLY A 125 7.26 4.85 -4.88
N CYS A 126 6.56 3.92 -4.23
CA CYS A 126 7.16 3.06 -3.19
C CYS A 126 7.83 1.84 -3.85
N GLY A 127 8.91 1.31 -3.27
CA GLY A 127 9.63 0.16 -3.85
C GLY A 127 9.23 -1.18 -3.26
N ASP A 128 9.44 -2.27 -3.99
CA ASP A 128 9.07 -3.66 -3.63
C ASP A 128 9.59 -4.11 -2.25
N ALA A 129 10.63 -3.46 -1.72
CA ALA A 129 11.22 -3.82 -0.43
C ALA A 129 10.42 -3.33 0.78
N CYS A 130 9.63 -2.27 0.61
CA CYS A 130 8.73 -1.70 1.61
C CYS A 130 7.28 -1.70 1.15
N ASP A 131 7.06 -2.02 -0.11
CA ASP A 131 5.81 -2.57 -0.58
C ASP A 131 5.66 -3.95 0.06
N THR A 132 4.81 -4.04 1.09
CA THR A 132 4.43 -5.33 1.65
C THR A 132 3.45 -6.08 0.75
N ASP A 133 3.10 -5.47 -0.38
CA ASP A 133 2.10 -5.91 -1.33
C ASP A 133 2.86 -6.42 -2.60
N ASP A 134 3.39 -7.65 -2.58
CA ASP A 134 3.93 -8.36 -3.79
C ASP A 134 2.78 -8.87 -4.69
N ASP A 135 1.60 -8.28 -4.51
CA ASP A 135 0.33 -8.63 -5.10
C ASP A 135 -0.40 -7.31 -5.38
N ASP A 136 -0.58 -6.96 -6.66
CA ASP A 136 -1.53 -5.93 -7.09
C ASP A 136 -2.96 -6.22 -6.55
N VAL A 137 -3.29 -5.97 -5.28
CA VAL A 137 -4.65 -6.11 -4.73
C VAL A 137 -5.20 -4.76 -4.21
N PRO A 138 -5.96 -4.05 -5.06
CA PRO A 138 -6.94 -3.06 -4.64
C PRO A 138 -8.15 -3.79 -4.02
N GLU A 139 -8.12 -4.10 -2.72
CA GLU A 139 -9.12 -5.03 -2.15
C GLU A 139 -9.82 -4.62 -0.83
N ASP A 140 -9.75 -3.37 -0.36
CA ASP A 140 -10.76 -2.84 0.59
C ASP A 140 -12.07 -2.55 -0.17
N TRP A 141 -12.86 -3.59 -0.41
CA TRP A 141 -14.09 -3.49 -1.22
C TRP A 141 -15.21 -2.70 -0.51
N GLU A 142 -15.10 -2.53 0.81
CA GLU A 142 -16.13 -2.01 1.72
C GLU A 142 -15.81 -0.65 2.33
N GLY A 143 -14.58 -0.16 2.16
CA GLY A 143 -14.12 1.17 2.54
C GLY A 143 -13.78 1.32 4.03
N ASP A 144 -13.36 0.24 4.69
CA ASP A 144 -13.14 0.19 6.13
C ASP A 144 -11.66 0.40 6.54
N SER A 145 -10.77 0.49 5.55
CA SER A 145 -9.32 0.65 5.69
C SER A 145 -8.58 -0.55 6.28
N VAL A 146 -9.17 -1.75 6.17
CA VAL A 146 -8.60 -3.04 6.50
C VAL A 146 -8.53 -3.88 5.21
N SER A 147 -7.52 -4.75 5.07
CA SER A 147 -7.32 -5.55 3.84
C SER A 147 -8.09 -6.86 3.90
N ASN A 148 -8.93 -7.13 2.90
CA ASN A 148 -9.77 -8.34 2.77
C ASN A 148 -9.00 -9.68 2.61
N GLU A 149 -7.73 -9.73 3.03
CA GLU A 149 -6.86 -10.91 3.00
C GLU A 149 -7.50 -12.05 3.83
N PRO A 150 -7.88 -13.16 3.19
CA PRO A 150 -8.54 -14.26 3.90
C PRO A 150 -7.57 -14.93 4.88
N CYS A 151 -8.11 -15.47 5.98
CA CYS A 151 -7.40 -16.13 7.08
C CYS A 151 -6.54 -17.38 6.72
N THR A 152 -6.14 -17.60 5.46
CA THR A 152 -5.42 -18.78 5.00
C THR A 152 -4.20 -18.43 4.14
N ASP A 153 -3.15 -17.87 4.76
CA ASP A 153 -1.85 -17.83 4.10
C ASP A 153 -1.26 -19.26 3.98
N ALA A 154 -0.88 -19.62 2.76
CA ALA A 154 -0.26 -20.89 2.38
C ALA A 154 1.18 -21.05 2.91
N GLY A 155 1.72 -20.09 3.67
CA GLY A 155 3.02 -20.15 4.34
C GLY A 155 2.99 -20.53 5.84
N PHE A 156 1.83 -20.53 6.50
CA PHE A 156 1.76 -20.69 7.96
C PHE A 156 1.69 -22.16 8.40
N THR A 157 2.73 -22.64 9.09
CA THR A 157 2.80 -24.02 9.64
C THR A 157 2.27 -24.15 11.08
N GLY A 158 1.58 -23.12 11.58
CA GLY A 158 1.00 -23.08 12.93
C GLY A 158 -0.51 -23.34 12.96
N THR A 159 -1.03 -23.68 14.14
CA THR A 159 -2.47 -23.66 14.41
C THR A 159 -2.91 -22.21 14.50
N LEU A 160 -3.70 -21.75 13.54
CA LEU A 160 -4.22 -20.38 13.49
C LEU A 160 -5.06 -20.11 14.74
N THR A 161 -4.76 -19.01 15.42
CA THR A 161 -5.61 -18.38 16.44
C THR A 161 -6.07 -17.05 15.84
N GLY A 162 -7.33 -16.65 16.02
CA GLY A 162 -8.02 -15.55 15.29
C GLY A 162 -7.28 -14.19 15.15
N ALA A 163 -6.23 -13.94 15.93
CA ALA A 163 -5.35 -12.77 15.82
C ALA A 163 -4.41 -12.76 14.58
N GLN A 164 -4.78 -13.38 13.45
CA GLN A 164 -3.91 -13.53 12.27
C GLN A 164 -4.60 -13.25 10.92
N CYS A 165 -5.85 -12.78 10.91
CA CYS A 165 -6.48 -12.23 9.71
C CYS A 165 -6.32 -10.71 9.75
N ASP A 166 -6.01 -10.10 8.62
CA ASP A 166 -6.00 -8.64 8.57
C ASP A 166 -7.46 -8.12 8.59
N ASP A 167 -8.38 -8.77 7.86
CA ASP A 167 -9.82 -8.52 7.89
C ASP A 167 -10.67 -9.78 8.21
N ASN A 168 -11.40 -9.75 9.32
CA ASN A 168 -12.30 -10.81 9.78
C ASN A 168 -13.76 -10.66 9.28
N CYS A 169 -14.08 -9.60 8.53
CA CYS A 169 -15.35 -9.46 7.80
C CYS A 169 -15.21 -8.94 6.37
N PRO A 170 -14.71 -9.73 5.41
CA PRO A 170 -14.38 -9.30 4.03
C PRO A 170 -15.51 -8.85 3.11
N SER A 171 -16.71 -8.62 3.63
CA SER A 171 -17.84 -8.09 2.88
C SER A 171 -18.64 -7.04 3.66
N VAL A 172 -18.21 -6.69 4.87
CA VAL A 172 -18.91 -5.81 5.81
C VAL A 172 -17.89 -4.94 6.54
N SER A 173 -17.85 -3.66 6.16
CA SER A 173 -16.98 -2.67 6.77
C SER A 173 -17.00 -2.71 8.29
N ASN A 174 -15.89 -3.11 8.90
CA ASN A 174 -15.72 -3.26 10.35
C ASN A 174 -14.30 -2.85 10.80
N PRO A 175 -13.98 -1.54 10.78
CA PRO A 175 -12.61 -1.07 11.06
C PRO A 175 -12.04 -1.42 12.45
N ASN A 176 -12.89 -1.89 13.37
CA ASN A 176 -12.53 -2.26 14.73
C ASN A 176 -12.13 -3.74 14.87
N GLN A 177 -12.45 -4.56 13.87
CA GLN A 177 -12.11 -5.99 13.81
C GLN A 177 -12.45 -6.73 15.11
N PHE A 178 -13.59 -6.38 15.73
CA PHE A 178 -14.07 -7.08 16.92
C PHE A 178 -14.44 -8.53 16.57
N ASP A 179 -14.17 -9.42 17.51
CA ASP A 179 -14.36 -10.87 17.41
C ASP A 179 -14.56 -11.36 18.86
N LEU A 180 -15.82 -11.35 19.31
CA LEU A 180 -16.19 -11.57 20.70
C LEU A 180 -15.96 -13.03 21.14
N ASP A 181 -16.20 -13.99 20.26
CA ASP A 181 -16.09 -15.42 20.56
C ASP A 181 -14.73 -16.04 20.15
N ALA A 182 -13.91 -15.27 19.42
CA ALA A 182 -12.58 -15.61 18.93
C ALA A 182 -12.55 -16.77 17.93
N ASP A 183 -13.62 -16.94 17.15
CA ASP A 183 -13.70 -17.97 16.10
C ASP A 183 -13.05 -17.55 14.76
N GLY A 184 -12.74 -16.26 14.61
CA GLY A 184 -12.11 -15.66 13.44
C GLY A 184 -13.08 -15.02 12.44
N LEU A 185 -14.38 -15.02 12.72
CA LEU A 185 -15.37 -14.15 12.07
C LEU A 185 -15.56 -12.90 12.93
N GLY A 186 -15.64 -11.72 12.30
CA GLY A 186 -15.86 -10.49 13.05
C GLY A 186 -17.31 -10.29 13.48
N ASP A 187 -17.52 -9.58 14.60
CA ASP A 187 -18.85 -9.32 15.17
C ASP A 187 -19.87 -8.79 14.14
N ASP A 188 -19.41 -7.99 13.17
CA ASP A 188 -20.26 -7.34 12.15
C ASP A 188 -20.75 -8.31 11.04
N CYS A 189 -20.12 -9.47 10.87
CA CYS A 189 -20.46 -10.49 9.87
C CYS A 189 -20.69 -11.88 10.46
N ASP A 190 -20.53 -12.04 11.77
CA ASP A 190 -20.70 -13.29 12.49
C ASP A 190 -22.20 -13.60 12.74
N PRO A 191 -22.71 -14.76 12.29
CA PRO A 191 -24.08 -15.18 12.58
C PRO A 191 -24.34 -15.57 14.05
N ASP A 192 -23.31 -15.80 14.88
CA ASP A 192 -23.37 -16.22 16.29
C ASP A 192 -22.31 -15.47 17.11
N THR A 193 -22.48 -14.16 17.25
CA THR A 193 -21.45 -13.23 17.77
C THR A 193 -20.84 -13.63 19.12
N ASP A 194 -21.57 -14.33 20.00
CA ASP A 194 -21.03 -14.75 21.29
C ASP A 194 -20.65 -16.23 21.38
N GLY A 195 -20.89 -17.02 20.32
CA GLY A 195 -20.51 -18.42 20.20
C GLY A 195 -21.23 -19.35 21.16
N ASP A 196 -22.44 -19.01 21.62
CA ASP A 196 -23.23 -19.86 22.52
C ASP A 196 -23.99 -21.00 21.79
N GLY A 197 -24.06 -20.92 20.45
CA GLY A 197 -24.73 -21.88 19.58
C GLY A 197 -26.15 -21.50 19.18
N VAL A 198 -26.64 -20.31 19.53
CA VAL A 198 -27.93 -19.74 19.11
C VAL A 198 -27.66 -18.53 18.21
N LEU A 199 -28.15 -18.59 16.97
CA LEU A 199 -27.87 -17.55 15.98
C LEU A 199 -28.54 -16.21 16.33
N ASN A 200 -27.85 -15.12 16.00
CA ASN A 200 -28.34 -13.75 16.06
C ASN A 200 -29.68 -13.55 15.31
N ASP A 201 -29.83 -14.20 14.14
CA ASP A 201 -31.05 -14.25 13.32
C ASP A 201 -31.39 -15.72 13.03
N GLY A 202 -31.90 -16.42 14.05
CA GLY A 202 -32.12 -17.86 14.01
C GLY A 202 -33.39 -18.27 13.26
N ASP A 203 -34.28 -17.32 12.94
CA ASP A 203 -35.45 -17.57 12.10
C ASP A 203 -35.27 -17.14 10.62
N ASN A 204 -34.14 -16.50 10.30
CA ASN A 204 -33.77 -15.99 8.98
C ASN A 204 -34.78 -14.97 8.42
N SER A 205 -35.36 -14.14 9.28
CA SER A 205 -36.21 -13.01 8.88
C SER A 205 -35.43 -11.91 8.17
N GLY A 206 -34.09 -11.89 8.35
CA GLY A 206 -33.19 -10.82 7.94
C GLY A 206 -33.14 -9.67 8.96
N SER A 207 -33.61 -9.89 10.19
CA SER A 207 -33.67 -8.87 11.24
C SER A 207 -33.49 -9.51 12.62
N ALA A 208 -32.25 -9.60 13.10
CA ALA A 208 -31.93 -10.07 14.44
C ALA A 208 -32.75 -9.35 15.54
N GLY A 209 -33.32 -10.14 16.45
CA GLY A 209 -34.09 -9.68 17.61
C GLY A 209 -35.55 -9.35 17.34
N ASP A 210 -36.08 -9.62 16.13
CA ASP A 210 -37.49 -9.42 15.82
C ASP A 210 -38.37 -10.59 16.25
N ASN A 211 -37.76 -11.76 16.47
CA ASN A 211 -38.38 -12.94 17.06
C ASN A 211 -37.47 -13.61 18.11
N PRO A 212 -37.23 -12.96 19.27
CA PRO A 212 -36.33 -13.50 20.29
C PRO A 212 -36.80 -14.83 20.87
N CYS A 213 -35.85 -15.72 21.12
CA CYS A 213 -36.08 -16.96 21.82
C CYS A 213 -36.58 -16.70 23.25
N THR A 214 -37.57 -17.47 23.68
CA THR A 214 -38.15 -17.39 25.03
C THR A 214 -38.44 -18.78 25.57
N ALA A 215 -38.56 -18.91 26.90
CA ALA A 215 -38.87 -20.17 27.57
C ALA A 215 -37.93 -21.35 27.19
N GLY A 216 -36.67 -21.04 26.86
CA GLY A 216 -35.64 -22.01 26.50
C GLY A 216 -35.79 -22.72 25.16
N VAL A 217 -36.51 -22.10 24.22
CA VAL A 217 -36.44 -22.45 22.80
C VAL A 217 -35.11 -21.93 22.23
N THR A 218 -34.48 -22.66 21.30
CA THR A 218 -33.15 -22.32 20.75
C THR A 218 -33.07 -22.43 19.22
N SER A 219 -34.21 -22.41 18.51
CA SER A 219 -34.25 -22.63 17.06
C SER A 219 -35.49 -22.02 16.43
N ASN A 220 -35.37 -21.44 15.22
CA ASN A 220 -36.42 -20.63 14.56
C ASN A 220 -36.86 -19.44 15.44
N CYS A 221 -35.91 -18.88 16.16
CA CYS A 221 -35.99 -17.66 16.94
C CYS A 221 -34.57 -17.11 17.09
N ASP A 222 -34.46 -15.85 17.43
CA ASP A 222 -33.22 -15.10 17.53
C ASP A 222 -32.65 -15.19 18.93
N ASP A 223 -31.34 -15.03 19.05
CA ASP A 223 -30.71 -14.89 20.36
C ASP A 223 -31.29 -13.70 21.14
N ASN A 224 -31.79 -13.97 22.35
CA ASN A 224 -32.32 -12.96 23.25
C ASN A 224 -31.23 -12.25 24.09
N CYS A 225 -29.94 -12.65 23.93
CA CYS A 225 -28.75 -11.97 24.43
C CYS A 225 -27.55 -12.01 23.44
N PRO A 226 -27.62 -11.32 22.27
CA PRO A 226 -26.67 -11.44 21.14
C PRO A 226 -25.17 -11.22 21.38
N VAL A 227 -24.76 -10.84 22.60
CA VAL A 227 -23.36 -10.56 22.98
C VAL A 227 -23.01 -11.12 24.36
N VAL A 228 -23.87 -11.98 24.92
CA VAL A 228 -23.71 -12.56 26.27
C VAL A 228 -24.16 -14.01 26.25
N GLN A 229 -23.18 -14.91 26.20
CA GLN A 229 -23.44 -16.35 26.08
C GLN A 229 -24.51 -16.84 27.04
N ASN A 230 -25.61 -17.34 26.48
CA ASN A 230 -26.77 -17.73 27.24
C ASN A 230 -27.55 -18.90 26.62
N ALA A 231 -26.88 -19.86 25.97
CA ALA A 231 -27.38 -21.02 25.19
C ALA A 231 -28.70 -21.69 25.63
N SER A 232 -29.07 -21.56 26.90
CA SER A 232 -30.39 -21.91 27.43
C SER A 232 -31.55 -20.98 27.04
N GLN A 233 -31.29 -19.79 26.51
CA GLN A 233 -32.27 -18.75 26.13
C GLN A 233 -33.34 -18.54 27.21
N ALA A 234 -32.89 -18.45 28.47
CA ALA A 234 -33.76 -18.24 29.61
C ALA A 234 -34.31 -16.81 29.57
N ASP A 235 -35.64 -16.70 29.61
CA ASP A 235 -36.40 -15.46 29.70
C ASP A 235 -37.65 -15.79 30.50
N ILE A 236 -37.58 -15.61 31.82
CA ILE A 236 -38.67 -15.98 32.74
C ILE A 236 -39.89 -15.09 32.53
N ASN A 237 -39.67 -13.81 32.22
CA ASN A 237 -40.72 -12.80 32.17
C ASN A 237 -41.37 -12.71 30.76
N GLY A 238 -40.75 -13.34 29.75
CA GLY A 238 -41.25 -13.46 28.39
C GLY A 238 -41.25 -12.14 27.62
N ASN A 239 -40.37 -11.21 27.97
CA ASN A 239 -40.27 -9.90 27.34
C ASN A 239 -39.35 -9.87 26.10
N GLY A 240 -38.67 -10.99 25.80
CA GLY A 240 -37.79 -11.15 24.66
C GLY A 240 -36.35 -10.67 24.89
N ILE A 241 -35.99 -10.31 26.13
CA ILE A 241 -34.61 -10.03 26.56
C ILE A 241 -34.22 -11.14 27.54
N GLY A 242 -33.10 -11.82 27.29
CA GLY A 242 -32.70 -12.94 28.14
C GLY A 242 -32.27 -12.51 29.54
N ASP A 243 -32.47 -13.40 30.51
CA ASP A 243 -32.18 -13.16 31.93
C ASP A 243 -30.70 -12.77 32.20
N LEU A 244 -29.77 -13.16 31.33
CA LEU A 244 -28.33 -12.91 31.48
C LEU A 244 -27.88 -11.53 30.99
N CYS A 245 -28.61 -10.91 30.04
CA CYS A 245 -28.33 -9.59 29.50
C CYS A 245 -29.36 -8.53 29.92
N GLU A 246 -30.44 -8.95 30.58
CA GLU A 246 -31.38 -8.05 31.24
C GLU A 246 -30.68 -7.35 32.43
N GLY A 247 -30.29 -6.08 32.25
CA GLY A 247 -29.60 -5.30 33.27
C GLY A 247 -30.39 -5.21 34.58
N ALA A 248 -29.87 -5.87 35.62
CA ALA A 248 -30.39 -5.99 36.98
C ALA A 248 -31.57 -5.07 37.39
N ILE A 249 -32.81 -5.40 37.01
CA ILE A 249 -33.99 -5.09 37.83
C ILE A 249 -35.11 -6.14 37.68
N ALA A 250 -35.25 -6.94 38.75
CA ALA A 250 -36.43 -7.70 39.22
C ALA A 250 -36.77 -9.00 38.44
N ASP A 251 -36.29 -10.16 38.88
CA ASP A 251 -36.95 -10.87 40.00
C ASP A 251 -38.32 -10.23 40.35
N THR A 252 -39.31 -10.54 39.51
CA THR A 252 -40.71 -10.19 39.75
C THR A 252 -41.54 -11.40 40.18
N ASP A 253 -40.94 -12.60 40.28
CA ASP A 253 -41.63 -13.80 40.78
C ASP A 253 -41.25 -14.20 42.22
N GLY A 254 -40.15 -13.68 42.79
CA GLY A 254 -39.92 -13.65 44.23
C GLY A 254 -39.90 -15.03 44.91
N ASP A 255 -39.27 -16.04 44.30
CA ASP A 255 -39.05 -17.37 44.88
C ASP A 255 -37.56 -17.74 45.06
#